data_AF-A0A5D3CBY2-F1
#
_entry.id   AF-A0A5D3CBY2-F1
#
_cell.length_a   1.000
_cell.length_b   1.000
_cell.length_c   1.000
_cell.angle_alpha   90.00
_cell.angle_beta   90.00
_cell.angle_gamma   90.00
#
_symmetry.space_group_name_H-M   'P 1'
#
loop_
_entity.id
_entity.type
_entity.pdbx_description
1 polymer ?
#
loop_
_entity_poly.entity_id
_entity_poly.type
_entity_poly.pdbx_seq_one_letter_code
_entity_poly.pdbx_strand_id
1 'polypeptide(L)'
;MDLVSGYKGVVGLVFGNENSAANEDSYVERVLDRISNGQLAEDRRTAMVELQSVVAESRAAQLAFGAMGFPVLMSVLKEERDDVEMVRGALETLVSALTPLDHAKGSRDEVQPALMNSDLLSRESDSISLLLSLLSEEDFYVRYYTLQLLTALLTSSPTRLQEAILSIPRGITRLMDMLMDREVYFGYPPNGFLVNVHKK
;
A
#
# COMPACT_ATOMS: atom_id res chain seq x y z
N MET A 1 1.31 -60.20 -20.50
CA MET A 1 1.03 -59.15 -21.50
C MET A 1 1.66 -57.88 -20.97
N ASP A 2 2.81 -57.52 -21.54
CA ASP A 2 3.40 -56.19 -21.41
C ASP A 2 2.53 -55.15 -22.09
N LEU A 3 2.32 -54.01 -21.46
CA LEU A 3 2.13 -52.72 -22.15
C LEU A 3 2.84 -51.61 -21.35
N VAL A 4 4.03 -51.30 -21.83
CA VAL A 4 4.78 -50.04 -21.66
C VAL A 4 4.03 -48.88 -22.35
N SER A 5 4.33 -47.64 -21.94
CA SER A 5 4.18 -46.37 -22.68
C SER A 5 2.95 -45.53 -22.32
N GLY A 6 3.05 -44.25 -21.94
CA GLY A 6 4.20 -43.37 -21.98
C GLY A 6 3.96 -42.04 -21.25
N TYR A 7 5.06 -41.37 -20.94
CA TYR A 7 5.13 -40.02 -20.42
C TYR A 7 4.55 -39.00 -21.42
N LYS A 8 3.84 -38.00 -20.91
CA LYS A 8 4.01 -36.61 -21.38
C LYS A 8 3.52 -35.63 -20.32
N GLY A 9 4.47 -35.11 -19.54
CA GLY A 9 4.28 -33.84 -18.86
C GLY A 9 4.04 -32.76 -19.91
N VAL A 10 2.99 -31.98 -19.71
CA VAL A 10 2.80 -30.71 -20.40
C VAL A 10 3.09 -29.65 -19.37
N VAL A 11 4.39 -29.36 -19.23
CA VAL A 11 4.85 -28.07 -18.72
C VAL A 11 4.43 -27.07 -19.78
N GLY A 12 3.26 -26.47 -19.58
CA GLY A 12 2.82 -25.32 -20.35
C GLY A 12 3.66 -24.13 -19.95
N LEU A 13 4.79 -23.94 -20.64
CA LEU A 13 5.51 -22.69 -20.73
C LEU A 13 4.51 -21.60 -21.15
N VAL A 14 4.09 -20.78 -20.19
CA VAL A 14 3.54 -19.45 -20.47
C VAL A 14 4.75 -18.55 -20.71
N PHE A 15 5.31 -18.62 -21.91
CA PHE A 15 6.30 -17.64 -22.36
C PHE A 15 5.57 -16.40 -22.85
N GLY A 16 5.48 -15.43 -21.95
CA GLY A 16 5.08 -14.06 -22.25
C GLY A 16 5.46 -13.16 -21.09
N ASN A 17 6.47 -12.31 -21.30
CA ASN A 17 6.82 -11.14 -20.48
C ASN A 17 7.83 -11.26 -19.33
N GLU A 18 8.66 -12.29 -19.26
CA GLU A 18 9.72 -12.41 -18.22
C GLU A 18 10.71 -11.22 -18.25
N ASN A 19 11.05 -10.70 -19.44
CA ASN A 19 11.98 -9.57 -19.56
C ASN A 19 11.43 -8.24 -19.03
N SER A 20 10.12 -7.98 -19.17
CA SER A 20 9.54 -6.72 -18.67
C SER A 20 9.30 -6.80 -17.18
N ALA A 21 8.85 -7.95 -16.65
CA ALA A 21 8.70 -8.16 -15.21
C ALA A 21 10.06 -8.05 -14.49
N ALA A 22 11.11 -8.72 -14.99
CA ALA A 22 12.45 -8.59 -14.41
C ALA A 22 13.02 -7.16 -14.48
N ASN A 23 12.63 -6.38 -15.50
CA ASN A 23 13.03 -4.99 -15.62
C ASN A 23 12.31 -4.10 -14.59
N GLU A 24 11.01 -4.35 -14.36
CA GLU A 24 10.23 -3.67 -13.31
C GLU A 24 10.76 -4.01 -11.92
N ASP A 25 11.05 -5.29 -11.63
CA ASP A 25 11.65 -5.71 -10.36
C ASP A 25 12.95 -4.95 -10.09
N SER A 26 13.86 -4.95 -11.08
CA SER A 26 15.15 -4.26 -10.97
C SER A 26 14.99 -2.73 -10.87
N TYR A 27 13.94 -2.17 -11.46
CA TYR A 27 13.68 -0.73 -11.40
C TYR A 27 13.13 -0.34 -10.02
N VAL A 28 12.11 -1.05 -9.52
CA VAL A 28 11.56 -0.85 -8.18
C VAL A 28 12.63 -1.02 -7.11
N GLU A 29 13.50 -2.02 -7.24
CA GLU A 29 14.63 -2.24 -6.32
C GLU A 29 15.57 -1.02 -6.26
N ARG A 30 15.94 -0.45 -7.41
CA ARG A 30 16.81 0.75 -7.46
C ARG A 30 16.15 1.98 -6.85
N VAL A 31 14.86 2.17 -7.06
CA VAL A 31 14.12 3.31 -6.47
C VAL A 31 14.02 3.13 -4.95
N LEU A 32 13.76 1.91 -4.47
CA LEU A 32 13.75 1.59 -3.04
C LEU A 32 15.14 1.77 -2.39
N ASP A 33 16.22 1.38 -3.08
CA ASP A 33 17.59 1.62 -2.61
C ASP A 33 17.88 3.12 -2.45
N ARG A 34 17.45 3.96 -3.40
CA ARG A 34 17.55 5.42 -3.27
C ARG A 34 16.78 5.95 -2.07
N ILE A 35 15.56 5.44 -1.82
CA ILE A 35 14.75 5.82 -0.65
C ILE A 35 15.46 5.42 0.64
N SER A 36 16.04 4.22 0.72
CA SER A 36 16.65 3.70 1.95
C SER A 36 18.05 4.26 2.22
N ASN A 37 18.87 4.43 1.18
CA ASN A 37 20.32 4.67 1.28
C ASN A 37 20.77 6.01 0.70
N GLY A 38 19.86 6.79 0.10
CA GLY A 38 20.17 8.13 -0.42
C GLY A 38 20.71 9.05 0.67
N GLN A 39 21.72 9.87 0.34
CA GLN A 39 22.29 10.83 1.30
C GLN A 39 21.60 12.20 1.26
N LEU A 40 20.99 12.54 0.13
CA LEU A 40 20.31 13.82 -0.08
C LEU A 40 18.81 13.64 0.13
N ALA A 41 18.22 14.41 1.05
CA ALA A 41 16.78 14.35 1.33
C ALA A 41 15.93 14.57 0.07
N GLU A 42 16.32 15.52 -0.79
CA GLU A 42 15.62 15.82 -2.04
C GLU A 42 15.61 14.63 -3.01
N ASP A 43 16.72 13.89 -3.13
CA ASP A 43 16.78 12.69 -3.99
C ASP A 43 15.87 11.59 -3.46
N ARG A 44 15.85 11.39 -2.13
CA ARG A 44 14.98 10.40 -1.48
C ARG A 44 13.50 10.72 -1.68
N ARG A 45 13.11 11.99 -1.53
CA ARG A 45 11.74 12.44 -1.79
C ARG A 45 11.34 12.30 -3.26
N THR A 46 12.26 12.63 -4.17
CA THR A 46 12.04 12.40 -5.60
C THR A 46 11.85 10.90 -5.90
N ALA A 47 12.67 10.03 -5.30
CA ALA A 47 12.53 8.59 -5.42
C ALA A 47 11.21 8.08 -4.83
N MET A 48 10.73 8.67 -3.73
CA MET A 48 9.42 8.33 -3.15
C MET A 48 8.27 8.64 -4.12
N VAL A 49 8.28 9.82 -4.75
CA VAL A 49 7.28 10.20 -5.76
C VAL A 49 7.34 9.29 -6.99
N GLU A 50 8.55 8.95 -7.43
CA GLU A 50 8.77 8.01 -8.53
C GLU A 50 8.20 6.62 -8.21
N LEU A 51 8.49 6.09 -7.01
CA LEU A 51 7.96 4.81 -6.55
C LEU A 51 6.43 4.81 -6.51
N GLN A 52 5.84 5.88 -5.98
CA GLN A 52 4.39 6.04 -5.89
C GLN A 52 3.74 5.94 -7.27
N SER A 53 4.25 6.69 -8.26
CA SER A 53 3.69 6.71 -9.62
C SER A 53 3.76 5.32 -10.26
N VAL A 54 4.92 4.64 -10.20
CA VAL A 54 5.04 3.33 -10.87
C VAL A 54 4.20 2.24 -10.21
N VAL A 55 4.08 2.25 -8.88
CA VAL A 55 3.21 1.31 -8.14
C VAL A 55 1.73 1.55 -8.45
N ALA A 56 1.34 2.81 -8.67
CA ALA A 56 -0.03 3.18 -9.02
C ALA A 56 -0.41 2.89 -10.48
N GLU A 57 0.56 2.67 -11.36
CA GLU A 57 0.32 2.55 -12.81
C GLU A 57 0.59 1.14 -13.37
N SER A 58 1.44 0.36 -12.71
CA SER A 58 1.89 -0.95 -13.21
C SER A 58 1.59 -2.09 -12.24
N ARG A 59 0.82 -3.10 -12.70
CA ARG A 59 0.58 -4.33 -11.92
C ARG A 59 1.88 -5.08 -11.61
N ALA A 60 2.85 -5.04 -12.53
CA ALA A 60 4.15 -5.67 -12.33
C ALA A 60 4.95 -4.93 -11.24
N ALA A 61 5.00 -3.61 -11.28
CA ALA A 61 5.62 -2.81 -10.22
C ALA A 61 4.89 -2.98 -8.87
N GLN A 62 3.56 -3.08 -8.89
CA GLN A 62 2.76 -3.34 -7.69
C GLN A 62 3.10 -4.71 -7.06
N LEU A 63 3.36 -5.74 -7.89
CA LEU A 63 3.84 -7.06 -7.42
C LEU A 63 5.28 -6.98 -6.90
N ALA A 64 6.17 -6.35 -7.66
CA ALA A 64 7.58 -6.17 -7.29
C ALA A 64 7.69 -5.47 -5.94
N PHE A 65 6.95 -4.37 -5.76
CA PHE A 65 6.87 -3.64 -4.51
C PHE A 65 6.39 -4.53 -3.36
N GLY A 66 5.35 -5.33 -3.58
CA GLY A 66 4.85 -6.25 -2.55
C GLY A 66 5.89 -7.25 -2.05
N ALA A 67 6.82 -7.65 -2.92
CA ALA A 67 7.86 -8.63 -2.59
C ALA A 67 9.03 -8.04 -1.77
N MET A 68 9.32 -6.74 -1.89
CA MET A 68 10.55 -6.17 -1.31
C MET A 68 10.40 -4.77 -0.66
N GLY A 69 9.31 -4.05 -0.93
CA GLY A 69 9.15 -2.64 -0.60
C GLY A 69 8.61 -2.35 0.81
N PHE A 70 7.88 -3.30 1.43
CA PHE A 70 7.30 -3.08 2.76
C PHE A 70 8.34 -2.72 3.83
N PRO A 71 9.46 -3.46 4.00
CA PRO A 71 10.43 -3.12 5.05
C PRO A 71 10.97 -1.69 4.91
N VAL A 72 11.22 -1.23 3.68
CA VAL A 72 11.73 0.12 3.39
C VAL A 72 10.71 1.18 3.78
N LEU A 73 9.47 1.08 3.30
CA LEU A 73 8.44 2.08 3.62
C LEU A 73 8.05 2.06 5.09
N MET A 74 8.00 0.88 5.72
CA MET A 74 7.73 0.77 7.16
C MET A 74 8.86 1.42 7.99
N SER A 75 10.10 1.36 7.51
CA SER A 75 11.23 2.10 8.12
C SER A 75 11.05 3.61 7.98
N VAL A 76 10.72 4.11 6.78
CA VAL A 76 10.44 5.55 6.55
C VAL A 76 9.36 6.04 7.50
N LEU A 77 8.24 5.30 7.58
CA LEU A 77 7.18 5.63 8.52
C LEU A 77 7.75 5.69 9.94
N LYS A 78 8.44 4.66 10.42
CA LYS A 78 8.89 4.58 11.80
C LYS A 78 9.94 5.63 12.19
N GLU A 79 10.88 5.92 11.30
CA GLU A 79 12.11 6.64 11.63
C GLU A 79 12.11 8.10 11.18
N GLU A 80 11.27 8.47 10.21
CA GLU A 80 11.32 9.77 9.55
C GLU A 80 10.04 10.58 9.75
N ARG A 81 9.43 10.45 10.93
CA ARG A 81 8.17 11.13 11.30
C ARG A 81 8.22 12.65 11.11
N ASP A 82 9.41 13.27 11.25
CA ASP A 82 9.61 14.71 11.07
C ASP A 82 9.59 15.15 9.58
N ASP A 83 9.83 14.23 8.64
CA ASP A 83 9.76 14.49 7.20
C ASP A 83 8.37 14.12 6.67
N VAL A 84 7.43 15.05 6.82
CA VAL A 84 6.02 14.85 6.43
C VAL A 84 5.88 14.48 4.94
N GLU A 85 6.74 15.00 4.06
CA GLU A 85 6.71 14.67 2.63
C GLU A 85 7.06 13.19 2.41
N MET A 86 8.10 12.68 3.09
CA MET A 86 8.46 11.26 3.04
C MET A 86 7.38 10.36 3.63
N VAL A 87 6.82 10.72 4.80
CA VAL A 87 5.77 9.93 5.47
C VAL A 87 4.51 9.85 4.61
N ARG A 88 4.06 10.99 4.05
CA ARG A 88 2.91 11.02 3.14
C ARG A 88 3.17 10.18 1.90
N GLY A 89 4.31 10.36 1.22
CA GLY A 89 4.65 9.57 0.04
C GLY A 89 4.71 8.07 0.32
N ALA A 90 5.23 7.66 1.48
CA ALA A 90 5.23 6.26 1.91
C ALA A 90 3.81 5.72 2.11
N LEU A 91 2.94 6.48 2.79
CA LEU A 91 1.54 6.10 2.98
C LEU A 91 0.77 6.02 1.66
N GLU A 92 0.94 7.00 0.77
CA GLU A 92 0.32 7.01 -0.56
C GLU A 92 0.76 5.82 -1.40
N THR A 93 2.06 5.47 -1.36
CA THR A 93 2.59 4.30 -2.05
C THR A 93 2.00 3.00 -1.50
N LEU A 94 1.88 2.87 -0.18
CA LEU A 94 1.24 1.71 0.46
C LEU A 94 -0.24 1.61 0.07
N VAL A 95 -0.98 2.72 0.06
CA VAL A 95 -2.38 2.74 -0.38
C VAL A 95 -2.49 2.28 -1.84
N SER A 96 -1.64 2.81 -2.73
CA SER A 96 -1.57 2.36 -4.12
C SER A 96 -1.22 0.88 -4.22
N ALA A 97 -0.28 0.37 -3.42
CA ALA A 97 0.12 -1.03 -3.41
C ALA A 97 -1.00 -1.99 -2.99
N LEU A 98 -1.96 -1.52 -2.19
CA LEU A 98 -3.11 -2.29 -1.70
C LEU A 98 -4.41 -2.01 -2.46
N THR A 99 -4.39 -1.12 -3.44
CA THR A 99 -5.56 -0.77 -4.24
C THR A 99 -5.52 -1.49 -5.59
N PRO A 100 -6.57 -2.26 -5.96
CA PRO A 100 -6.62 -2.90 -7.28
C PRO A 100 -6.56 -1.87 -8.41
N LEU A 101 -5.68 -2.11 -9.39
CA LEU A 101 -5.62 -1.28 -10.60
C LEU A 101 -6.76 -1.65 -11.57
N ASP A 102 -7.49 -0.64 -12.05
CA ASP A 102 -8.63 -0.76 -12.99
C ASP A 102 -8.22 -1.10 -14.43
N HIS A 103 -7.37 -2.10 -14.60
CA HIS A 103 -6.95 -2.59 -15.92
C HIS A 103 -7.57 -3.96 -16.18
N ALA A 104 -8.58 -3.94 -17.05
CA ALA A 104 -9.28 -5.02 -17.77
C ALA A 104 -9.13 -6.46 -17.23
N LYS A 105 -10.24 -6.98 -16.69
CA LYS A 105 -10.63 -8.41 -16.65
C LYS A 105 -9.46 -9.39 -16.69
N GLY A 106 -8.67 -9.41 -15.62
CA GLY A 106 -7.81 -10.55 -15.35
C GLY A 106 -8.67 -11.81 -15.24
N SER A 107 -8.15 -12.94 -15.73
CA SER A 107 -8.85 -14.22 -15.57
C SER A 107 -9.01 -14.54 -14.07
N ARG A 108 -9.97 -15.41 -13.70
CA ARG A 108 -10.25 -15.73 -12.30
C ARG A 108 -9.04 -16.31 -11.54
N ASP A 109 -8.04 -16.81 -12.28
CA ASP A 109 -6.80 -17.41 -11.76
C ASP A 109 -5.58 -16.46 -11.85
N GLU A 110 -5.77 -15.20 -12.28
CA GLU A 110 -4.67 -14.24 -12.34
C GLU A 110 -4.33 -13.71 -10.94
N VAL A 111 -3.02 -13.59 -10.67
CA VAL A 111 -2.51 -13.00 -9.43
C VAL A 111 -3.07 -11.59 -9.28
N GLN A 112 -3.69 -11.31 -8.13
CA GLN A 112 -4.19 -9.99 -7.76
C GLN A 112 -3.19 -9.32 -6.81
N PRO A 113 -2.33 -8.41 -7.31
CA PRO A 113 -1.22 -7.90 -6.52
C PRO A 113 -1.71 -7.19 -5.25
N ALA A 114 -2.72 -6.33 -5.38
CA ALA A 114 -3.33 -5.63 -4.25
C ALA A 114 -3.82 -6.55 -3.11
N LEU A 115 -4.44 -7.69 -3.44
CA LEU A 115 -4.89 -8.66 -2.43
C LEU A 115 -3.71 -9.39 -1.78
N MET A 116 -2.72 -9.79 -2.58
CA MET A 116 -1.51 -10.44 -2.08
C MET A 116 -0.70 -9.51 -1.17
N ASN A 117 -0.53 -8.26 -1.58
CA ASN A 117 0.14 -7.21 -0.81
C ASN A 117 -0.59 -6.92 0.51
N SER A 118 -1.92 -6.88 0.47
CA SER A 118 -2.72 -6.71 1.69
C SER A 118 -2.55 -7.89 2.65
N ASP A 119 -2.55 -9.12 2.15
CA ASP A 119 -2.31 -10.31 2.98
C ASP A 119 -0.90 -10.32 3.57
N LEU A 120 0.12 -9.93 2.79
CA LEU A 120 1.49 -9.78 3.28
C LEU A 120 1.60 -8.75 4.42
N LEU A 121 1.12 -7.52 4.19
CA LEU A 121 1.19 -6.46 5.21
C LEU A 121 0.40 -6.81 6.47
N SER A 122 -0.78 -7.42 6.32
CA SER A 122 -1.64 -7.78 7.45
C SER A 122 -1.05 -8.86 8.37
N ARG A 123 -0.09 -9.68 7.87
CA ARG A 123 0.59 -10.72 8.65
C ARG A 123 1.59 -10.14 9.66
N GLU A 124 2.04 -8.91 9.47
CA GLU A 124 3.00 -8.25 10.33
C GLU A 124 2.27 -7.45 11.42
N SER A 125 2.19 -8.00 12.64
CA SER A 125 1.49 -7.35 13.76
C SER A 125 2.07 -5.97 14.11
N ASP A 126 3.39 -5.84 14.00
CA ASP A 126 4.10 -4.58 14.27
C ASP A 126 3.74 -3.51 13.25
N SER A 127 3.42 -3.90 12.02
CA SER A 127 2.97 -3.01 10.97
C SER A 127 1.62 -2.38 11.33
N ILE A 128 0.65 -3.17 11.81
CA ILE A 128 -0.64 -2.63 12.28
C ILE A 128 -0.47 -1.69 13.48
N SER A 129 0.40 -2.04 14.43
CA SER A 129 0.71 -1.18 15.58
C SER A 129 1.31 0.17 15.15
N LEU A 130 2.24 0.16 14.19
CA LEU A 130 2.82 1.37 13.61
C LEU A 130 1.76 2.22 12.91
N LEU A 131 0.90 1.61 12.09
CA LEU A 131 -0.18 2.33 11.41
C LEU A 131 -1.15 2.96 12.40
N LEU A 132 -1.54 2.26 13.46
CA LEU A 132 -2.39 2.86 14.50
C LEU A 132 -1.69 4.02 15.24
N SER A 133 -0.36 4.03 15.34
CA SER A 133 0.37 5.15 15.94
C SER A 133 0.32 6.41 15.07
N LEU A 134 0.25 6.25 13.75
CA LEU A 134 0.16 7.36 12.79
C LEU A 134 -1.15 8.14 12.87
N LEU A 135 -2.20 7.55 13.43
CA LEU A 135 -3.46 8.24 13.68
C LEU A 135 -3.34 9.35 14.72
N SER A 136 -2.22 9.43 15.46
CA SER A 136 -1.96 10.49 16.44
C SER A 136 -1.09 11.62 15.89
N GLU A 137 -0.69 11.57 14.62
CA GLU A 137 0.11 12.62 13.98
C GLU A 137 -0.73 13.88 13.73
N GLU A 138 -0.13 15.07 13.87
CA GLU A 138 -0.83 16.35 13.66
C GLU A 138 -1.22 16.59 12.20
N ASP A 139 -0.47 16.00 11.27
CA ASP A 139 -0.69 16.18 9.85
C ASP A 139 -1.95 15.47 9.33
N PHE A 140 -2.86 16.23 8.74
CA PHE A 140 -4.13 15.70 8.25
C PHE A 140 -3.94 14.57 7.23
N TYR A 141 -3.06 14.75 6.24
CA TYR A 141 -2.92 13.77 5.16
C TYR A 141 -2.28 12.48 5.66
N VAL A 142 -1.37 12.57 6.64
CA VAL A 142 -0.83 11.39 7.31
C VAL A 142 -1.94 10.57 7.97
N ARG A 143 -2.84 11.22 8.74
CA ARG A 143 -4.00 10.53 9.34
C ARG A 143 -4.96 9.99 8.28
N TYR A 144 -5.24 10.77 7.25
CA TYR A 144 -6.13 10.40 6.14
C TYR A 144 -5.64 9.16 5.38
N TYR A 145 -4.40 9.14 4.91
CA TYR A 145 -3.88 7.99 4.16
C TYR A 145 -3.68 6.77 5.07
N THR A 146 -3.37 6.97 6.34
CA THR A 146 -3.35 5.88 7.32
C THR A 146 -4.74 5.23 7.46
N LEU A 147 -5.81 6.02 7.54
CA LEU A 147 -7.19 5.51 7.56
C LEU A 147 -7.55 4.79 6.25
N GLN A 148 -7.12 5.31 5.10
CA GLN A 148 -7.32 4.63 3.82
C GLN A 148 -6.64 3.26 3.79
N LEU A 149 -5.40 3.19 4.28
CA LEU A 149 -4.63 1.95 4.34
C LEU A 149 -5.28 0.92 5.28
N LEU A 150 -5.71 1.35 6.47
CA LEU A 150 -6.47 0.50 7.40
C LEU A 150 -7.79 0.03 6.78
N THR A 151 -8.45 0.86 5.98
CA THR A 151 -9.68 0.49 5.26
C THR A 151 -9.43 -0.54 4.16
N ALA A 152 -8.32 -0.41 3.42
CA ALA A 152 -7.90 -1.40 2.42
C ALA A 152 -7.60 -2.76 3.07
N LEU A 153 -6.90 -2.75 4.20
CA LEU A 153 -6.63 -3.95 5.00
C LEU A 153 -7.92 -4.57 5.56
N LEU A 154 -8.87 -3.75 6.03
CA LEU A 154 -10.16 -4.22 6.52
C LEU A 154 -10.98 -4.90 5.43
N THR A 155 -10.90 -4.39 4.19
CA THR A 155 -11.65 -4.93 3.05
C THR A 155 -11.10 -6.28 2.57
N SER A 156 -9.78 -6.47 2.64
CA SER A 156 -9.08 -7.66 2.18
C SER A 156 -8.93 -8.75 3.24
N SER A 157 -8.73 -8.36 4.51
CA SER A 157 -8.37 -9.27 5.61
C SER A 157 -9.03 -8.85 6.94
N PRO A 158 -10.38 -8.77 7.00
CA PRO A 158 -11.10 -8.14 8.11
C PRO A 158 -10.81 -8.78 9.47
N THR A 159 -10.89 -10.12 9.57
CA THR A 159 -10.68 -10.84 10.82
C THR A 159 -9.28 -10.60 11.37
N ARG A 160 -8.26 -10.69 10.51
CA ARG A 160 -6.86 -10.53 10.89
C ARG A 160 -6.57 -9.11 11.37
N LEU A 161 -7.05 -8.10 10.65
CA LEU A 161 -6.90 -6.71 11.06
C LEU A 161 -7.62 -6.45 12.40
N GLN A 162 -8.85 -6.94 12.56
CA GLN A 162 -9.61 -6.76 13.79
C GLN A 162 -8.94 -7.43 14.99
N GLU A 163 -8.47 -8.67 14.84
CA GLU A 163 -7.72 -9.38 15.88
C GLU A 163 -6.44 -8.63 16.27
N ALA A 164 -5.68 -8.13 15.27
CA ALA A 164 -4.49 -7.33 15.52
C ALA A 164 -4.83 -6.06 16.32
N ILE A 165 -5.85 -5.30 15.90
CA ILE A 165 -6.30 -4.08 16.60
C ILE A 165 -6.73 -4.38 18.04
N LEU A 166 -7.47 -5.48 18.26
CA LEU A 166 -7.93 -5.89 19.58
C LEU A 166 -6.79 -6.31 20.51
N SER A 167 -5.71 -6.86 19.95
CA SER A 167 -4.51 -7.25 20.70
C SER A 167 -3.64 -6.04 21.09
N ILE A 168 -3.73 -4.93 20.35
CA ILE A 168 -2.92 -3.73 20.58
C ILE A 168 -3.55 -2.90 21.72
N PRO A 169 -2.79 -2.55 22.78
CA PRO A 169 -3.27 -1.68 23.83
C PRO A 169 -3.79 -0.35 23.28
N ARG A 170 -5.03 0.00 23.65
CA ARG A 170 -5.73 1.21 23.17
C ARG A 170 -5.93 1.26 21.65
N GLY A 171 -5.85 0.13 20.93
CA GLY A 171 -6.05 0.08 19.47
C GLY A 171 -7.40 0.64 19.04
N ILE A 172 -8.49 0.18 19.66
CA ILE A 172 -9.85 0.72 19.43
C ILE A 172 -9.94 2.19 19.85
N THR A 173 -9.36 2.57 20.98
CA THR A 173 -9.43 3.94 21.49
C THR A 173 -8.86 4.94 20.48
N ARG A 174 -7.71 4.64 19.87
CA ARG A 174 -7.11 5.50 18.84
C ARG A 174 -8.03 5.72 17.64
N LEU A 175 -8.75 4.67 17.21
CA LEU A 175 -9.75 4.79 16.14
C LEU A 175 -10.96 5.62 16.57
N MET A 176 -11.40 5.49 17.82
CA MET A 176 -12.49 6.30 18.37
C MET A 176 -12.11 7.78 18.51
N ASP A 177 -10.85 8.07 18.88
CA ASP A 177 -10.33 9.43 18.97
C ASP A 177 -10.43 10.15 17.61
N MET A 178 -10.19 9.44 16.51
CA MET A 178 -10.37 9.97 15.14
C MET A 178 -11.81 10.37 14.80
N LEU A 179 -12.82 9.74 15.42
CA LEU A 179 -14.23 10.11 15.23
C LEU A 179 -14.60 11.38 16.01
N MET A 180 -13.86 11.66 17.08
CA MET A 180 -14.04 12.83 17.93
C MET A 180 -13.27 14.04 17.41
N ASP A 181 -12.25 13.81 16.57
CA ASP A 181 -11.45 14.83 15.90
C ASP A 181 -12.30 15.57 14.85
N ARG A 182 -12.91 16.69 15.25
CA ARG A 182 -13.60 17.60 14.34
C ARG A 182 -12.59 18.52 13.69
N GLU A 183 -11.87 18.02 12.70
CA GLU A 183 -11.29 18.93 11.72
C GLU A 183 -12.42 19.54 10.89
N VAL A 184 -12.74 20.81 11.19
CA VAL A 184 -13.70 21.59 10.41
C VAL A 184 -13.03 21.92 9.07
N TYR A 185 -13.27 21.11 8.03
CA TYR A 185 -12.86 21.45 6.67
C TYR A 185 -13.71 22.62 6.14
N PHE A 186 -13.23 23.85 6.32
CA PHE A 186 -13.55 24.92 5.39
C PHE A 186 -12.59 24.81 4.20
N GLY A 187 -12.86 23.85 3.31
CA GLY A 187 -12.11 23.64 2.07
C GLY A 187 -13.07 23.57 0.89
N TYR A 188 -12.96 24.52 -0.03
CA TYR A 188 -13.80 24.65 -1.22
C TYR A 188 -13.86 23.35 -2.05
N PRO A 189 -15.03 23.00 -2.62
CA PRO A 189 -15.13 21.87 -3.55
C PRO A 189 -14.30 22.16 -4.82
N PRO A 190 -13.63 21.15 -5.43
CA PRO A 190 -12.90 21.33 -6.68
C PRO A 190 -13.79 21.60 -7.90
N ASN A 191 -15.12 21.61 -7.73
CA ASN A 191 -16.07 21.93 -8.78
C ASN A 191 -17.16 22.86 -8.23
N GLY A 192 -17.21 24.07 -8.77
CA GLY A 192 -18.10 25.15 -8.34
C GLY A 192 -19.58 24.87 -8.55
N PHE A 193 -20.20 24.15 -7.60
CA PHE A 193 -21.65 24.21 -7.38
C PHE A 193 -21.93 24.48 -5.91
N LEU A 194 -22.49 25.67 -5.65
CA LEU A 194 -23.08 26.03 -4.37
C LEU A 194 -24.32 25.17 -4.14
N VAL A 195 -24.26 24.28 -3.15
CA VAL A 195 -25.49 23.74 -2.55
C VAL A 195 -25.67 24.44 -1.21
N ASN A 196 -26.63 25.36 -1.19
CA ASN A 196 -27.06 26.05 0.02
C ASN A 196 -27.81 25.06 0.91
N VAL A 197 -27.17 24.56 1.96
CA VAL A 197 -27.85 23.78 2.99
C VAL A 197 -28.30 24.74 4.09
N HIS A 198 -29.52 25.25 3.96
CA HIS A 198 -30.21 25.84 5.10
C HIS A 198 -30.39 24.76 6.18
N LYS A 199 -29.84 25.05 7.37
CA LYS A 199 -30.23 24.40 8.62
C LYS A 199 -31.76 24.38 8.76
N LYS A 200 -32.31 23.20 8.99
CA LYS A 200 -33.42 23.00 9.92
C LYS A 200 -33.04 21.89 10.87
#